data_AF-A0A7J2SRQ7-F1
#
_entry.id   AF-A0A7J2SRQ7-F1
#
_cell.length_a   1.000
_cell.length_b   1.000
_cell.length_c   1.000
_cell.angle_alpha   90.00
_cell.angle_beta   90.00
_cell.angle_gamma   90.00
#
_symmetry.space_group_name_H-M   'P 1'
#
loop_
_entity.id
_entity.type
_entity.pdbx_description
1 polymer ?
#
loop_
_entity_poly.entity_id
_entity_poly.type
_entity_poly.pdbx_seq_one_letter_code
_entity_poly.pdbx_strand_id
1 'polypeptide(L)'
;MVGGYGRGNRYRWWYRATGLPGWMRFGYPPMWYPPMGFPPVWYPEIPPEEELQMLEEEKRMLEGELKEIEERIEEVKKELKEVK
;
A
#
# COMPACT_ATOMS: atom_id res chain seq x y z
N MET A 1 17.19 -5.27 50.05
CA MET A 1 18.04 -4.17 49.56
C MET A 1 19.28 -4.77 48.94
N VAL A 2 19.55 -4.51 47.65
CA VAL A 2 20.89 -4.34 47.02
C VAL A 2 20.60 -3.91 45.59
N GLY A 3 21.11 -2.73 45.22
CA GLY A 3 20.85 -2.06 43.96
C GLY A 3 21.70 -2.60 42.81
N GLY A 4 21.33 -2.19 41.59
CA GLY A 4 22.01 -2.57 40.36
C GLY A 4 21.58 -1.68 39.19
N TYR A 5 21.79 -0.38 39.33
CA TYR A 5 21.69 0.61 38.25
C TYR A 5 22.53 0.17 37.04
N GLY A 6 21.91 -0.06 35.88
CA GLY A 6 22.65 -0.58 34.73
C GLY A 6 22.11 -0.32 33.31
N ARG A 7 21.05 0.47 33.10
CA ARG A 7 20.57 0.81 31.74
C ARG A 7 20.54 2.31 31.44
N GLY A 8 21.30 3.11 32.18
CA GLY A 8 21.09 4.56 32.25
C GLY A 8 21.99 5.48 31.41
N ASN A 9 23.12 5.02 30.86
CA ASN A 9 24.13 5.97 30.32
C ASN A 9 24.37 5.89 28.81
N ARG A 10 24.23 4.72 28.15
CA ARG A 10 24.48 4.64 26.69
C ARG A 10 23.33 5.24 25.88
N TYR A 11 22.09 4.98 26.27
CA TYR A 11 20.91 5.46 25.55
C TYR A 11 20.76 6.99 25.54
N ARG A 12 21.23 7.68 26.60
CA ARG A 12 21.12 9.15 26.71
C ARG A 12 22.10 9.89 25.78
N TRP A 13 23.29 9.36 25.55
CA TRP A 13 24.23 9.92 24.55
C TRP A 13 23.64 9.86 23.15
N TRP A 14 23.07 8.72 22.80
CA TRP A 14 22.39 8.54 21.53
C TRP A 14 21.17 9.45 21.37
N TYR A 15 20.40 9.67 22.44
CA TYR A 15 19.30 10.65 22.44
C TYR A 15 19.80 12.07 22.18
N ARG A 16 20.93 12.48 22.79
CA ARG A 16 21.51 13.81 22.54
C ARG A 16 22.08 13.94 21.12
N ALA A 17 22.60 12.85 20.55
CA ALA A 17 23.19 12.86 19.21
C ALA A 17 22.14 12.88 18.08
N THR A 18 20.98 12.24 18.27
CA THR A 18 20.00 12.08 17.18
C THR A 18 18.56 12.44 17.56
N GLY A 19 18.32 12.93 18.79
CA GLY A 19 16.99 13.31 19.28
C GLY A 19 16.02 12.15 19.55
N LEU A 20 16.40 10.90 19.27
CA LEU A 20 15.48 9.75 19.26
C LEU A 20 15.69 8.81 20.45
N PRO A 21 14.64 8.47 21.21
CA PRO A 21 14.73 7.51 22.31
C PRO A 21 14.98 6.09 21.79
N GLY A 22 15.62 5.24 22.60
CA GLY A 22 16.09 3.92 22.19
C GLY A 22 15.01 2.99 21.60
N TRP A 23 13.78 3.09 22.10
CA TRP A 23 12.65 2.30 21.60
C TRP A 23 12.29 2.64 20.14
N MET A 24 12.47 3.90 19.73
CA MET A 24 12.14 4.33 18.36
C MET A 24 13.21 3.91 17.34
N ARG A 25 14.41 3.60 17.82
CA ARG A 25 15.54 3.09 17.02
C ARG A 25 15.45 1.60 16.71
N PHE A 26 14.88 0.81 17.62
CA PHE A 26 14.82 -0.65 17.50
C PHE A 26 13.39 -1.21 17.47
N GLY A 27 12.37 -0.36 17.62
CA GLY A 27 10.97 -0.76 17.69
C GLY A 27 10.23 -0.73 16.34
N TYR A 28 10.84 -0.16 15.30
CA TYR A 28 10.29 -0.19 13.94
C TYR A 28 11.28 -0.87 13.00
N PRO A 29 10.98 -2.07 12.45
CA PRO A 29 11.73 -2.57 11.32
C PRO A 29 11.56 -1.59 10.14
N PRO A 30 12.59 -1.39 9.30
CA PRO A 30 12.45 -0.57 8.10
C PRO A 30 11.31 -1.14 7.26
N MET A 31 10.48 -0.26 6.68
CA MET A 31 9.27 -0.61 5.91
C MET A 31 9.52 -1.56 4.73
N TRP A 32 10.80 -1.75 4.36
CA TRP A 32 11.27 -2.64 3.30
C TRP A 32 11.69 -4.03 3.79
N TYR A 33 11.70 -4.25 5.10
CA TYR A 33 11.90 -5.57 5.69
C TYR A 33 10.55 -6.04 6.21
N PRO A 34 9.98 -7.13 5.67
CA PRO A 34 8.75 -7.68 6.22
C PRO A 34 8.98 -7.93 7.72
N PRO A 35 7.99 -7.59 8.58
CA PRO A 35 8.10 -7.83 10.01
C PRO A 35 8.51 -9.28 10.23
N MET A 36 9.69 -9.47 10.84
CA MET A 36 10.27 -10.78 11.12
C MET A 36 9.27 -11.56 11.97
N GLY A 37 8.55 -12.49 11.33
CA GLY A 37 7.44 -13.23 11.97
C GLY A 37 6.21 -13.44 11.10
N PHE A 38 6.06 -12.75 9.97
CA PHE A 38 5.05 -13.13 8.98
C PHE A 38 5.56 -14.31 8.14
N PRO A 39 4.85 -15.45 8.10
CA PRO A 39 5.17 -16.51 7.17
C PRO A 39 5.06 -15.96 5.74
N PRO A 40 5.91 -16.41 4.79
CA PRO A 40 5.73 -16.07 3.38
C PRO A 40 4.31 -16.50 2.99
N VAL A 41 3.49 -15.52 2.59
CA VAL A 41 2.15 -15.80 2.07
C VAL A 41 2.35 -16.47 0.72
N TRP A 42 2.09 -17.77 0.67
CA TRP A 42 2.08 -18.51 -0.58
C TRP A 42 0.73 -18.25 -1.24
N TYR A 43 0.71 -17.42 -2.28
CA TYR A 43 -0.48 -17.23 -3.10
C TYR A 43 -0.60 -18.44 -4.04
N PRO A 44 -1.76 -19.11 -4.09
CA PRO A 44 -1.98 -20.13 -5.11
C PRO A 44 -1.85 -19.50 -6.51
N GLU A 45 -1.07 -20.14 -7.38
CA GLU A 45 -1.02 -19.76 -8.80
C GLU A 45 -2.39 -20.03 -9.43
N ILE A 46 -2.94 -19.01 -10.10
CA ILE A 46 -4.22 -19.12 -10.81
C ILE A 46 -3.99 -20.00 -12.06
N PRO A 47 -4.81 -21.02 -12.32
CA PRO A 47 -4.66 -21.84 -13.53
C PRO A 47 -4.96 -21.00 -14.79
N PRO A 48 -4.27 -21.24 -15.92
CA PRO A 48 -4.40 -20.39 -17.12
C PRO A 48 -5.82 -20.29 -17.69
N GLU A 49 -6.64 -21.34 -17.54
CA GLU A 49 -8.03 -21.35 -18.01
C GLU A 49 -8.92 -20.41 -17.17
N GLU A 50 -8.67 -20.33 -15.87
CA GLU A 50 -9.39 -19.44 -14.96
C GLU A 50 -8.94 -17.98 -15.15
N GLU A 51 -7.64 -17.75 -15.33
CA GLU A 51 -7.10 -16.45 -15.69
C GLU A 51 -7.73 -15.92 -16.99
N LEU A 52 -7.88 -16.76 -18.02
CA LEU A 52 -8.52 -16.38 -19.26
C LEU A 52 -9.97 -15.93 -19.06
N GLN A 53 -10.75 -16.68 -18.27
CA GLN A 53 -12.15 -16.31 -17.98
C GLN A 53 -12.23 -14.99 -17.21
N MET A 54 -11.35 -14.79 -16.22
CA MET A 54 -11.26 -13.54 -15.48
C MET A 54 -10.95 -12.35 -16.39
N LEU A 55 -9.98 -12.51 -17.30
CA LEU A 55 -9.59 -11.46 -18.25
C LEU A 55 -10.69 -11.15 -19.27
N GLU A 56 -11.42 -12.16 -19.74
CA GLU A 56 -12.58 -11.96 -20.63
C GLU A 56 -13.71 -11.20 -19.94
N GLU A 57 -13.97 -11.53 -18.67
CA GLU A 57 -14.96 -10.82 -17.86
C GLU A 57 -14.54 -9.37 -17.58
N GLU A 58 -13.27 -9.15 -17.20
CA GLU A 58 -12.69 -7.81 -17.01
C GLU A 58 -12.82 -6.98 -18.29
N LYS A 59 -12.45 -7.55 -19.44
CA LYS A 59 -12.61 -6.90 -20.74
C LYS A 59 -14.06 -6.48 -20.99
N ARG A 60 -15.03 -7.38 -20.75
CA ARG A 60 -16.46 -7.09 -20.95
C ARG A 60 -16.92 -5.93 -20.08
N MET A 61 -16.49 -5.87 -18.82
CA MET A 61 -16.82 -4.77 -17.91
C MET A 61 -16.24 -3.45 -18.40
N LEU A 62 -14.95 -3.44 -18.77
CA LEU A 62 -14.27 -2.24 -19.27
C LEU A 62 -14.87 -1.73 -20.58
N GLU A 63 -15.30 -2.63 -21.48
CA GLU A 63 -16.02 -2.22 -22.70
C GLU A 63 -17.37 -1.57 -22.39
N GLY A 64 -18.05 -1.98 -21.31
CA GLY A 64 -19.26 -1.33 -20.82
C GLY A 64 -18.98 0.07 -20.28
N GLU A 65 -17.98 0.21 -19.41
CA GLU A 65 -17.56 1.50 -18.85
C GLU A 65 -17.12 2.49 -19.95
N LEU A 66 -16.39 1.99 -20.96
CA LEU A 66 -15.98 2.81 -22.10
C LEU A 66 -17.18 3.41 -22.85
N LYS A 67 -18.23 2.61 -23.09
CA LYS A 67 -19.44 3.12 -23.76
C LYS A 67 -20.14 4.20 -22.95
N GLU A 68 -20.26 4.01 -21.63
CA GLU A 68 -20.87 5.02 -20.75
C GLU A 68 -20.08 6.33 -20.77
N ILE A 69 -18.74 6.23 -20.74
CA ILE A 69 -17.86 7.41 -20.83
C ILE A 69 -18.03 8.10 -22.19
N GLU A 70 -18.11 7.35 -23.29
CA GLU A 70 -18.33 7.90 -24.63
C GLU A 70 -19.66 8.64 -24.73
N GLU A 71 -20.76 8.06 -24.23
CA GLU A 71 -22.08 8.70 -24.16
C GLU A 71 -22.02 10.01 -23.37
N ARG A 72 -21.35 10.00 -22.21
CA ARG A 72 -21.20 11.19 -21.38
C ARG A 72 -20.39 12.29 -22.08
N ILE A 73 -19.36 11.92 -22.83
CA ILE A 73 -18.58 12.86 -23.63
C ILE A 73 -19.45 13.50 -24.71
N GLU A 74 -20.33 12.73 -25.36
CA GLU A 74 -21.23 13.27 -26.38
C GLU A 74 -22.25 14.24 -25.80
N GLU A 75 -22.86 13.92 -24.65
CA GLU A 75 -23.77 14.81 -23.92
C GLU A 75 -23.09 16.14 -23.61
N VAL A 76 -21.91 16.09 -22.98
CA VAL A 76 -21.15 17.30 -22.61
C VAL A 76 -20.76 18.10 -23.85
N LYS A 77 -20.40 17.45 -24.96
CA LYS A 77 -20.13 18.14 -26.24
C LYS A 77 -21.36 18.85 -26.79
N LYS A 78 -22.56 18.30 -26.63
CA LYS A 78 -23.82 18.94 -27.05
C LYS A 78 -24.12 20.15 -26.17
N GLU A 79 -24.04 20.00 -24.84
CA GLU A 79 -24.20 21.12 -23.89
C GLU A 79 -23.25 22.29 -24.20
N LEU A 80 -21.97 22.01 -24.46
CA LEU A 80 -20.99 23.05 -24.83
C LEU A 80 -21.26 23.74 -26.17
N LYS A 81 -21.98 23.08 -27.09
CA LYS A 81 -22.40 23.70 -28.37
C LYS A 81 -23.65 24.57 -28.21
N GLU A 82 -24.57 24.20 -27.32
CA GLU A 82 -25.80 24.97 -27.06
C GLU A 82 -25.57 26.19 -26.18
N VAL A 83 -24.53 26.17 -25.34
CA VAL A 83 -24.11 27.31 -24.51
C VAL A 83 -23.32 28.37 -25.31
N LYS A 84 -22.85 28.04 -26.53
CA LYS A 84 -22.15 28.96 -27.44
C LYS A 84 -23.11 29.61 -28.43
#